data_AF-A0A8C9HHV1-F1
#
_entry.id   AF-A0A8C9HHV1-F1
#
_cell.length_a   1.000
_cell.length_b   1.000
_cell.length_c   1.000
_cell.angle_alpha   90.00
_cell.angle_beta   90.00
_cell.angle_gamma   90.00
#
_symmetry.space_group_name_H-M   'P 1'
#
loop_
_entity.id
_entity.type
_entity.pdbx_description
1 polymer ?
#
loop_
_entity_poly.entity_id
_entity_poly.type
_entity_poly.pdbx_seq_one_letter_code
_entity_poly.pdbx_strand_id
1 'polypeptide(L)'
;TMAQGVLWILLGLLLWSDPGTASLPLLMDSVIQALAELEQKVPAANASHTASAWLLSASNSGPHNHLYHFLLGVQSLDAAELDPYPLSPELQGLTKAVAQHDVREGREYGVVLAPDGSTVAVEPLLAGLEAGLQGRKVINLPLDSTAASQEAGVTFPDVVAIAPDATTGCPDVQASLPDAKAKSPPTMVDSLLAVTLAGNLGLAFLQGPQTQSHPDLGTEGCWDQLSAPRTFTLLDPKASLLTMAFLNGALDGVILGDYLSRTPEPRPSLSHLLSQYYGAGVARDPEFRSNFRRQNGAALTSASILAQQVWGTLVLLQRLEQVHSQLQCISQEQLAQVAANFHSCLPGWSAMARSRITATSASWVQVFLLPQPPE
;
A
#
# COMPACT_ATOMS: atom_id res chain seq x y z
N THR A 1 -36.55 12.41 -48.35
CA THR A 1 -37.19 13.29 -47.34
C THR A 1 -36.12 13.73 -46.35
N MET A 2 -36.09 15.00 -45.96
CA MET A 2 -35.12 15.52 -44.97
C MET A 2 -35.12 14.71 -43.66
N ALA A 3 -36.27 14.12 -43.31
CA ALA A 3 -36.42 13.21 -42.17
C ALA A 3 -35.53 11.95 -42.23
N GLN A 4 -35.24 11.42 -43.42
CA GLN A 4 -34.41 10.24 -43.57
C GLN A 4 -32.93 10.55 -43.36
N GLY A 5 -32.47 11.73 -43.80
CA GLY A 5 -31.11 12.21 -43.53
C GLY A 5 -30.86 12.49 -42.04
N VAL A 6 -31.84 13.08 -41.35
CA VAL A 6 -31.75 13.31 -39.89
C VAL A 6 -31.74 12.00 -39.11
N LEU A 7 -32.52 10.99 -39.54
CA LEU A 7 -32.52 9.66 -38.93
C LEU A 7 -31.16 8.97 -39.06
N TRP A 8 -30.48 9.08 -40.21
CA TRP A 8 -29.14 8.52 -40.39
C TRP A 8 -28.06 9.26 -39.59
N ILE A 9 -28.22 10.57 -39.36
CA ILE A 9 -27.32 11.34 -38.50
C ILE A 9 -27.53 10.99 -37.03
N LEU A 10 -28.79 10.85 -36.57
CA LEU A 10 -29.09 10.43 -35.21
C LEU A 10 -28.68 8.97 -34.96
N LEU A 11 -28.90 8.07 -35.91
CA LEU A 11 -28.42 6.69 -35.86
C LEU A 11 -26.88 6.64 -35.89
N GLY A 12 -26.25 7.50 -36.69
CA GLY A 12 -24.81 7.69 -36.75
C GLY A 12 -24.25 8.20 -35.43
N LEU A 13 -24.93 9.12 -34.73
CA LEU A 13 -24.54 9.62 -33.40
C LEU A 13 -24.85 8.62 -32.27
N LEU A 14 -25.88 7.77 -32.42
CA LEU A 14 -26.19 6.66 -31.50
C LEU A 14 -25.24 5.46 -31.67
N LEU A 15 -24.67 5.28 -32.87
CA LEU A 15 -23.69 4.25 -33.20
C LEU A 15 -22.25 4.77 -33.17
N TRP A 16 -22.06 6.09 -33.04
CA TRP A 16 -20.78 6.70 -32.68
C TRP A 16 -20.57 6.50 -31.18
N SER A 17 -20.33 5.25 -30.80
CA SER A 17 -19.61 4.99 -29.57
C SER A 17 -18.29 5.75 -29.70
N ASP A 18 -18.02 6.68 -28.80
CA ASP A 18 -16.65 7.16 -28.61
C ASP A 18 -15.72 5.93 -28.63
N PRO A 19 -14.57 5.96 -29.31
CA PRO A 19 -13.51 4.99 -29.10
C PRO A 19 -12.87 5.26 -27.72
N GLY A 20 -13.70 5.37 -26.69
CA GLY A 20 -13.33 5.34 -25.29
C GLY A 20 -13.41 3.90 -24.86
N THR A 21 -12.25 3.25 -24.80
CA THR A 21 -11.97 2.00 -24.08
C THR A 21 -13.09 1.61 -23.11
N ALA A 22 -13.83 0.53 -23.41
CA ALA A 22 -14.72 -0.07 -22.43
C ALA A 22 -13.86 -0.59 -21.27
N SER A 23 -13.58 0.27 -20.29
CA SER A 23 -12.86 -0.14 -19.09
C SER A 23 -13.73 -1.15 -18.35
N LEU A 24 -13.16 -2.10 -17.61
CA LEU A 24 -13.96 -2.93 -16.70
C LEU A 24 -14.36 -2.15 -15.45
N PRO A 25 -15.53 -2.43 -14.84
CA PRO A 25 -15.84 -1.93 -13.51
C PRO A 25 -14.70 -2.21 -12.53
N LEU A 26 -14.43 -1.28 -11.62
CA LEU A 26 -13.39 -1.39 -10.60
C LEU A 26 -13.85 -2.27 -9.44
N LEU A 27 -13.98 -3.57 -9.73
CA LEU A 27 -14.41 -4.60 -8.78
C LEU A 27 -13.21 -5.50 -8.41
N MET A 28 -13.16 -5.95 -7.16
CA MET A 28 -12.15 -6.93 -6.72
C MET A 28 -12.22 -8.23 -7.54
N ASP A 29 -13.42 -8.67 -7.93
CA ASP A 29 -13.60 -9.84 -8.80
C ASP A 29 -12.90 -9.68 -10.16
N SER A 30 -12.85 -8.45 -10.69
CA SER A 30 -12.13 -8.17 -11.95
C SER A 30 -10.61 -8.24 -11.76
N VAL A 31 -10.10 -7.84 -10.59
CA VAL A 31 -8.68 -8.02 -10.23
C VAL A 31 -8.34 -9.50 -10.08
N ILE A 32 -9.21 -10.26 -9.40
CA ILE A 32 -9.09 -11.72 -9.26
C ILE A 32 -9.09 -12.40 -10.63
N GLN A 33 -9.95 -11.96 -11.55
CA GLN A 33 -9.98 -12.47 -12.91
C GLN A 33 -8.69 -12.17 -13.68
N ALA A 34 -8.16 -10.94 -13.58
CA ALA A 34 -6.89 -10.58 -14.19
C ALA A 34 -5.74 -11.47 -13.69
N LEU A 35 -5.67 -11.69 -12.37
CA LEU A 35 -4.70 -12.60 -11.76
C LEU A 35 -4.86 -14.03 -12.27
N ALA A 36 -6.10 -14.55 -12.32
CA ALA A 36 -6.35 -15.91 -12.79
C ALA A 36 -5.90 -16.12 -14.24
N GLU A 37 -6.11 -15.13 -15.12
CA GLU A 37 -5.64 -15.20 -16.50
C GLU A 37 -4.12 -15.15 -16.63
N LEU A 38 -3.44 -14.34 -15.79
CA LEU A 38 -1.98 -14.28 -15.76
C LEU A 38 -1.41 -15.61 -15.25
N GLU A 39 -1.96 -16.15 -14.17
CA GLU A 39 -1.51 -17.41 -13.55
C GLU A 39 -1.64 -18.62 -14.48
N GLN A 40 -2.66 -18.64 -15.35
CA GLN A 40 -2.84 -19.71 -16.35
C GLN A 40 -1.81 -19.68 -17.47
N LYS A 41 -1.21 -18.52 -17.73
CA LYS A 41 -0.31 -18.28 -18.86
C LYS A 41 1.17 -18.38 -18.48
N VAL A 42 1.48 -18.57 -17.19
CA VAL A 42 2.84 -18.65 -16.63
C VAL A 42 3.08 -20.07 -16.08
N PRO A 43 4.32 -20.60 -16.13
CA PRO A 43 4.64 -21.87 -15.48
C PRO A 43 4.26 -21.89 -14.00
N ALA A 44 3.59 -22.97 -13.56
CA ALA A 44 3.00 -23.09 -12.22
C ALA A 44 3.97 -22.82 -11.06
N ALA A 45 5.27 -23.08 -11.23
CA ALA A 45 6.28 -22.84 -10.20
C ALA A 45 6.46 -21.35 -9.84
N ASN A 46 6.20 -20.43 -10.78
CA ASN A 46 6.43 -18.99 -10.61
C ASN A 46 5.15 -18.16 -10.85
N ALA A 47 4.00 -18.80 -11.04
CA ALA A 47 2.76 -18.14 -11.47
C ALA A 47 2.33 -17.02 -10.51
N SER A 48 2.33 -17.29 -9.20
CA SER A 48 1.95 -16.31 -8.19
C SER A 48 2.91 -15.11 -8.16
N HIS A 49 4.23 -15.35 -8.14
CA HIS A 49 5.24 -14.28 -8.16
C HIS A 49 5.17 -13.43 -9.43
N THR A 50 4.99 -14.07 -10.58
CA THR A 50 4.95 -13.36 -11.87
C THR A 50 3.69 -12.52 -11.98
N ALA A 51 2.56 -13.02 -11.51
CA ALA A 51 1.29 -12.31 -11.56
C ALA A 51 1.27 -11.07 -10.64
N SER A 52 1.77 -11.18 -9.40
CA SER A 52 1.87 -10.03 -8.49
C SER A 52 2.94 -9.04 -8.96
N ALA A 53 4.13 -9.50 -9.35
CA ALA A 53 5.19 -8.62 -9.83
C ALA A 53 4.80 -7.86 -11.11
N TRP A 54 4.04 -8.49 -12.02
CA TRP A 54 3.59 -7.84 -13.25
C TRP A 54 2.56 -6.72 -13.00
N LEU A 55 1.66 -6.92 -12.04
CA LEU A 55 0.71 -5.87 -11.66
C LEU A 55 1.39 -4.71 -10.93
N LEU A 56 2.42 -5.00 -10.13
CA LEU A 56 3.21 -3.98 -9.43
C LEU A 56 4.17 -3.23 -10.37
N SER A 57 4.72 -3.88 -11.41
CA SER A 57 5.64 -3.25 -12.37
C SER A 57 4.97 -2.30 -13.36
N ALA A 58 3.64 -2.33 -13.46
CA ALA A 58 2.88 -1.33 -14.20
C ALA A 58 2.94 0.08 -13.56
N SER A 59 3.44 0.19 -12.32
CA SER A 59 3.58 1.43 -11.56
C SER A 59 4.99 2.02 -11.69
N ASN A 60 5.21 2.87 -12.70
CA ASN A 60 6.54 3.39 -13.03
C ASN A 60 6.91 4.76 -12.41
N SER A 61 6.14 5.31 -11.48
CA SER A 61 6.46 6.64 -10.92
C SER A 61 5.99 6.85 -9.48
N GLY A 62 6.93 6.82 -8.53
CA GLY A 62 6.72 7.24 -7.14
C GLY A 62 7.95 6.99 -6.24
N PRO A 63 8.09 7.68 -5.09
CA PRO A 63 9.18 7.47 -4.12
C PRO A 63 9.19 6.03 -3.55
N HIS A 64 8.02 5.39 -3.49
CA HIS A 64 7.85 3.98 -3.12
C HIS A 64 8.56 3.00 -4.07
N ASN A 65 8.84 3.41 -5.31
CA ASN A 65 9.52 2.57 -6.29
C ASN A 65 10.89 2.11 -5.78
N HIS A 66 11.66 2.97 -5.11
CA HIS A 66 12.96 2.57 -4.55
C HIS A 66 12.83 1.58 -3.39
N LEU A 67 11.84 1.76 -2.51
CA LEU A 67 11.60 0.85 -1.39
C LEU A 67 11.11 -0.52 -1.87
N TYR A 68 10.18 -0.53 -2.83
CA TYR A 68 9.67 -1.76 -3.45
C TYR A 68 10.77 -2.46 -4.24
N HIS A 69 11.52 -1.74 -5.07
CA HIS A 69 12.65 -2.29 -5.81
C HIS A 69 13.70 -2.88 -4.88
N PHE A 70 14.05 -2.20 -3.78
CA PHE A 70 15.03 -2.70 -2.82
C PHE A 70 14.55 -3.93 -2.03
N LEU A 71 13.34 -3.88 -1.46
CA LEU A 71 12.85 -4.93 -0.55
C LEU A 71 12.26 -6.13 -1.26
N LEU A 72 11.52 -5.89 -2.33
CA LEU A 72 10.87 -6.93 -3.12
C LEU A 72 11.79 -7.40 -4.25
N GLY A 73 12.92 -6.74 -4.52
CA GLY A 73 13.83 -7.18 -5.58
C GLY A 73 13.08 -7.35 -6.91
N VAL A 74 12.09 -6.48 -7.17
CA VAL A 74 11.42 -6.38 -8.47
C VAL A 74 12.50 -5.88 -9.42
N GLN A 75 13.42 -6.78 -9.81
CA GLN A 75 14.16 -6.60 -11.03
C GLN A 75 13.07 -6.34 -12.05
N SER A 76 13.14 -5.17 -12.69
CA SER A 76 12.50 -4.94 -13.98
C SER A 76 12.59 -6.25 -14.73
N LEU A 77 11.50 -7.02 -14.75
CA LEU A 77 11.37 -8.14 -15.68
C LEU A 77 11.68 -7.49 -17.00
N ASP A 78 12.84 -7.84 -17.56
CA ASP A 78 13.40 -7.13 -18.70
C ASP A 78 12.27 -7.08 -19.70
N ALA A 79 11.74 -5.88 -19.99
CA ALA A 79 10.48 -5.74 -20.71
C ALA A 79 10.55 -6.35 -22.12
N ALA A 80 11.77 -6.76 -22.52
CA ALA A 80 12.12 -7.50 -23.71
C ALA A 80 11.91 -9.03 -23.63
N GLU A 81 11.85 -9.67 -22.46
CA GLU A 81 11.69 -11.14 -22.31
C GLU A 81 10.26 -11.61 -22.01
N LEU A 82 9.35 -10.70 -21.66
CA LEU A 82 7.92 -10.98 -21.64
C LEU A 82 7.33 -10.54 -22.99
N ASP A 83 7.17 -11.48 -23.92
CA ASP A 83 6.17 -11.34 -24.99
C ASP A 83 4.89 -10.72 -24.38
N PRO A 84 4.27 -9.69 -24.98
CA PRO A 84 3.28 -8.86 -24.30
C PRO A 84 2.11 -9.76 -23.86
N TYR A 85 2.05 -10.06 -22.55
CA TYR A 85 1.13 -11.08 -22.05
C TYR A 85 -0.32 -10.70 -22.40
N PRO A 86 -1.14 -11.66 -22.84
CA PRO A 86 -2.31 -11.42 -23.66
C PRO A 86 -3.55 -11.29 -22.77
N LEU A 87 -3.51 -10.37 -21.80
CA LEU A 87 -4.75 -9.94 -21.18
C LEU A 87 -5.65 -9.37 -22.27
N SER A 88 -6.96 -9.56 -22.11
CA SER A 88 -7.90 -8.82 -22.95
C SER A 88 -7.61 -7.31 -22.81
N PRO A 89 -7.85 -6.49 -23.85
CA PRO A 89 -7.62 -5.04 -23.76
C PRO A 89 -8.29 -4.40 -22.54
N GLU A 90 -9.45 -4.93 -22.15
CA GLU A 90 -10.22 -4.47 -21.00
C GLU A 90 -9.54 -4.82 -19.66
N LEU A 91 -9.02 -6.04 -19.52
CA LEU A 91 -8.24 -6.44 -18.34
C LEU A 91 -6.90 -5.69 -18.27
N GLN A 92 -6.24 -5.46 -19.40
CA GLN A 92 -5.03 -4.63 -19.43
C GLN A 92 -5.32 -3.17 -19.02
N GLY A 93 -6.48 -2.63 -19.41
CA GLY A 93 -6.93 -1.32 -18.96
C GLY A 93 -7.20 -1.29 -17.45
N LEU A 94 -7.84 -2.34 -16.93
CA LEU A 94 -8.08 -2.50 -15.49
C LEU A 94 -6.77 -2.53 -14.71
N THR A 95 -5.81 -3.36 -15.12
CA THR A 95 -4.56 -3.52 -14.37
C THR A 95 -3.78 -2.22 -14.29
N LYS A 96 -3.74 -1.43 -15.37
CA LYS A 96 -3.19 -0.07 -15.36
C LYS A 96 -3.94 0.87 -14.41
N ALA A 97 -5.27 0.77 -14.35
CA ALA A 97 -6.10 1.63 -13.50
C ALA A 97 -5.93 1.32 -12.00
N VAL A 98 -5.58 0.08 -11.65
CA VAL A 98 -5.44 -0.37 -10.25
C VAL A 98 -3.99 -0.49 -9.77
N ALA A 99 -3.01 -0.43 -10.67
CA ALA A 99 -1.60 -0.66 -10.35
C ALA A 99 -1.02 0.36 -9.35
N GLN A 100 -1.43 1.62 -9.46
CA GLN A 100 -0.95 2.71 -8.61
C GLN A 100 -2.09 3.32 -7.80
N HIS A 101 -1.92 3.34 -6.48
CA HIS A 101 -2.74 4.08 -5.56
C HIS A 101 -2.34 5.55 -5.53
N ASP A 102 -3.33 6.44 -5.58
CA ASP A 102 -3.08 7.87 -5.50
C ASP A 102 -4.35 8.64 -5.08
N VAL A 103 -4.16 9.82 -4.49
CA VAL A 103 -5.23 10.76 -4.14
C VAL A 103 -4.96 12.09 -4.82
N ARG A 104 -5.84 12.49 -5.73
CA ARG A 104 -5.74 13.75 -6.48
C ARG A 104 -7.09 14.43 -6.60
N GLU A 105 -7.14 15.71 -6.24
CA GLU A 105 -8.33 16.56 -6.41
C GLU A 105 -9.61 15.97 -5.77
N GLY A 106 -9.48 15.39 -4.57
CA GLY A 106 -10.60 14.75 -3.87
C GLY A 106 -11.08 13.43 -4.48
N ARG A 107 -10.35 12.85 -5.44
CA ARG A 107 -10.60 11.52 -5.99
C ARG A 107 -9.48 10.57 -5.59
N GLU A 108 -9.86 9.30 -5.42
CA GLU A 108 -8.93 8.22 -5.14
C GLU A 108 -8.84 7.28 -6.34
N TYR A 109 -7.61 6.94 -6.69
CA TYR A 109 -7.23 6.06 -7.80
C TYR A 109 -6.55 4.80 -7.26
N GLY A 110 -6.51 3.73 -8.05
CA GLY A 110 -5.90 2.48 -7.60
C GLY A 110 -6.78 1.64 -6.68
N VAL A 111 -8.07 1.96 -6.57
CA VAL A 111 -9.01 1.32 -5.63
C VAL A 111 -10.09 0.53 -6.35
N VAL A 112 -10.62 -0.48 -5.66
CA VAL A 112 -11.73 -1.33 -6.14
C VAL A 112 -12.77 -1.55 -5.05
N LEU A 113 -14.01 -1.80 -5.45
CA LEU A 113 -15.09 -2.24 -4.57
C LEU A 113 -15.00 -3.75 -4.36
N ALA A 114 -14.89 -4.18 -3.11
CA ALA A 114 -14.85 -5.58 -2.72
C ALA A 114 -16.27 -6.14 -2.42
N PRO A 115 -16.48 -7.47 -2.56
CA PRO A 115 -17.75 -8.12 -2.27
C PRO A 115 -18.31 -7.90 -0.86
N ASP A 116 -17.43 -7.64 0.11
CA ASP A 116 -17.80 -7.32 1.50
C ASP A 116 -18.32 -5.88 1.69
N GLY A 117 -18.41 -5.10 0.60
CA GLY A 117 -18.86 -3.71 0.58
C GLY A 117 -17.77 -2.69 0.90
N SER A 118 -16.55 -3.13 1.19
CA SER A 118 -15.44 -2.22 1.45
C SER A 118 -14.74 -1.77 0.17
N THR A 119 -14.09 -0.62 0.24
CA THR A 119 -13.20 -0.14 -0.83
C THR A 119 -11.76 -0.47 -0.45
N VAL A 120 -10.98 -0.96 -1.41
CA VAL A 120 -9.64 -1.52 -1.18
C VAL A 120 -8.67 -0.97 -2.21
N ALA A 121 -7.54 -0.41 -1.76
CA ALA A 121 -6.41 -0.06 -2.62
C ALA A 121 -5.62 -1.31 -3.04
N VAL A 122 -5.42 -1.48 -4.34
CA VAL A 122 -4.84 -2.72 -4.90
C VAL A 122 -3.33 -2.75 -4.78
N GLU A 123 -2.63 -1.62 -4.98
CA GLU A 123 -1.17 -1.52 -4.86
C GLU A 123 -0.62 -2.06 -3.53
N PRO A 124 -1.04 -1.55 -2.34
CA PRO A 124 -0.50 -2.05 -1.07
C PRO A 124 -0.93 -3.49 -0.75
N LEU A 125 -2.08 -3.95 -1.28
CA LEU A 125 -2.50 -5.35 -1.19
C LEU A 125 -1.53 -6.27 -1.94
N LEU A 126 -1.22 -5.94 -3.20
CA LEU A 126 -0.30 -6.71 -4.04
C LEU A 126 1.13 -6.67 -3.49
N ALA A 127 1.58 -5.53 -2.98
CA ALA A 127 2.89 -5.40 -2.34
C ALA A 127 3.05 -6.36 -1.15
N GLY A 128 1.99 -6.52 -0.35
CA GLY A 128 1.97 -7.47 0.76
C GLY A 128 2.00 -8.94 0.32
N LEU A 129 1.24 -9.28 -0.73
CA LEU A 129 1.27 -10.62 -1.32
C LEU A 129 2.67 -10.97 -1.84
N GLU A 130 3.31 -10.06 -2.58
CA GLU A 130 4.66 -10.26 -3.12
C GLU A 130 5.70 -10.45 -2.00
N ALA A 131 5.67 -9.59 -0.97
CA ALA A 131 6.53 -9.74 0.20
C ALA A 131 6.34 -11.10 0.90
N GLY A 132 5.10 -11.58 0.98
CA GLY A 132 4.76 -12.88 1.54
C GLY A 132 5.31 -14.05 0.73
N LEU A 133 5.14 -14.01 -0.59
CA LEU A 133 5.66 -15.03 -1.50
C LEU A 133 7.19 -15.14 -1.42
N GLN A 134 7.89 -14.01 -1.24
CA GLN A 134 9.34 -13.95 -1.06
C GLN A 134 9.83 -14.39 0.33
N GLY A 135 8.92 -14.75 1.23
CA GLY A 135 9.26 -15.35 2.53
C GLY A 135 9.65 -14.36 3.63
N ARG A 136 9.08 -13.15 3.63
CA ARG A 136 9.20 -12.13 4.70
C ARG A 136 10.64 -11.94 5.20
N LYS A 137 11.39 -11.06 4.54
CA LYS A 137 12.77 -10.70 4.88
C LYS A 137 12.82 -9.74 6.07
N VAL A 138 13.85 -9.89 6.91
CA VAL A 138 14.20 -8.93 7.96
C VAL A 138 15.51 -8.25 7.56
N ILE A 139 15.48 -6.93 7.46
CA ILE A 139 16.63 -6.10 7.08
C ILE A 139 17.26 -5.54 8.34
N ASN A 140 18.54 -5.80 8.56
CA ASN A 140 19.29 -5.21 9.66
C ASN A 140 19.71 -3.78 9.29
N LEU A 141 19.47 -2.84 10.20
CA LEU A 141 19.97 -1.47 10.09
C LEU A 141 21.29 -1.39 10.88
N PRO A 142 22.46 -1.33 10.23
CA PRO A 142 23.71 -1.11 10.95
C PRO A 142 23.63 0.21 11.74
N LEU A 143 23.97 0.11 13.02
CA LEU A 143 24.14 1.24 13.94
C LEU A 143 25.51 1.84 13.65
N ASP A 144 25.61 2.88 12.83
CA ASP A 144 26.91 3.53 12.66
C ASP A 144 27.26 4.32 13.92
N SER A 145 28.10 3.70 14.74
CA SER A 145 29.04 4.39 15.60
C SER A 145 30.29 3.54 15.73
N THR A 146 31.33 3.97 15.00
CA THR A 146 32.76 3.60 15.11
C THR A 146 33.28 2.60 14.08
N ALA A 147 34.39 3.01 13.47
CA ALA A 147 35.12 2.35 12.40
C ALA A 147 35.50 0.88 12.67
N ALA A 148 35.59 0.15 11.54
CA ALA A 148 36.45 -0.99 11.23
C ALA A 148 35.75 -2.32 10.94
N SER A 149 36.09 -2.80 9.75
CA SER A 149 36.28 -4.20 9.32
C SER A 149 35.10 -4.93 8.69
N GLN A 150 35.30 -5.18 7.39
CA GLN A 150 34.65 -6.17 6.55
C GLN A 150 34.33 -7.46 7.30
N GLU A 151 33.07 -7.89 7.23
CA GLU A 151 32.75 -9.30 6.98
C GLU A 151 31.35 -9.42 6.36
N ALA A 152 31.20 -10.43 5.51
CA ALA A 152 30.26 -10.55 4.39
C ALA A 152 28.76 -10.38 4.72
N GLY A 153 28.06 -9.60 3.88
CA GLY A 153 26.60 -9.61 3.81
C GLY A 153 26.00 -8.44 3.01
N VAL A 154 25.78 -8.65 1.71
CA VAL A 154 25.15 -7.75 0.72
C VAL A 154 25.95 -6.49 0.40
N THR A 155 26.65 -6.52 -0.73
CA THR A 155 27.47 -5.43 -1.26
C THR A 155 26.58 -4.29 -1.77
N PHE A 156 26.69 -3.11 -1.16
CA PHE A 156 26.25 -1.85 -1.76
C PHE A 156 27.23 -1.48 -2.89
N PRO A 157 26.79 -0.99 -4.07
CA PRO A 157 27.72 -0.57 -5.11
C PRO A 157 28.46 0.71 -4.68
N ASP A 158 29.78 0.61 -4.53
CA ASP A 158 30.68 1.73 -4.27
C ASP A 158 30.65 2.74 -5.42
N VAL A 159 30.23 3.97 -5.15
CA VAL A 159 30.51 5.12 -6.02
C VAL A 159 31.15 6.22 -5.17
N VAL A 160 32.35 6.58 -5.57
CA VAL A 160 33.23 7.59 -4.98
C VAL A 160 32.50 8.93 -4.82
N ALA A 161 32.44 9.44 -3.59
CA ALA A 161 31.83 10.71 -3.25
C ALA A 161 32.63 11.89 -3.85
N ILE A 162 31.96 12.72 -4.65
CA ILE A 162 32.35 14.11 -4.89
C ILE A 162 31.20 14.95 -4.34
N ALA A 163 31.46 15.65 -3.24
CA ALA A 163 30.47 16.52 -2.60
C ALA A 163 30.32 17.83 -3.39
N PRO A 164 29.09 18.28 -3.70
CA PRO A 164 28.83 19.68 -3.96
C PRO A 164 28.28 20.37 -2.71
N ASP A 165 28.87 21.52 -2.39
CA ASP A 165 28.36 22.51 -1.45
C ASP A 165 27.02 23.06 -1.96
N ALA A 166 25.94 22.97 -1.18
CA ALA A 166 24.73 23.75 -1.39
C ALA A 166 23.96 23.96 -0.08
N THR A 167 24.27 25.08 0.58
CA THR A 167 23.49 25.66 1.68
C THR A 167 22.19 26.25 1.13
N THR A 168 21.04 25.56 1.23
CA THR A 168 19.71 26.21 1.36
C THR A 168 18.61 25.22 1.75
N GLY A 169 17.94 25.45 2.88
CA GLY A 169 16.53 25.07 3.08
C GLY A 169 16.18 23.92 4.03
N CYS A 170 16.89 23.72 5.15
CA CYS A 170 16.34 22.92 6.26
C CYS A 170 15.37 23.81 7.08
N PRO A 171 14.14 23.36 7.39
CA PRO A 171 13.30 24.07 8.35
C PRO A 171 13.91 23.94 9.75
N ASP A 172 14.47 25.03 10.27
CA ASP A 172 14.86 25.16 11.67
C ASP A 172 13.60 25.14 12.55
N VAL A 173 13.45 24.11 13.38
CA VAL A 173 12.43 24.09 14.43
C VAL A 173 13.06 23.63 15.74
N GLN A 174 13.05 24.55 16.70
CA GLN A 174 13.40 24.35 18.10
C GLN A 174 12.49 23.26 18.71
N ALA A 175 13.02 22.06 18.93
CA ALA A 175 12.32 20.96 19.57
C ALA A 175 12.06 21.28 21.06
N SER A 176 10.79 21.44 21.44
CA SER A 176 10.37 21.37 22.84
C SER A 176 9.82 19.98 23.10
N LEU A 177 10.56 19.18 23.88
CA LEU A 177 10.21 17.80 24.26
C LEU A 177 9.07 17.78 25.29
N PRO A 178 8.10 16.85 25.16
CA PRO A 178 7.60 16.12 26.31
C PRO A 178 8.50 14.91 26.59
N ASP A 179 8.78 14.65 27.87
CA ASP A 179 9.55 13.51 28.37
C ASP A 179 9.00 12.15 27.87
N ALA A 180 9.42 11.73 26.69
CA ALA A 180 9.22 10.38 26.20
C ALA A 180 10.53 9.63 26.40
N LYS A 181 10.56 8.70 27.36
CA LYS A 181 11.62 7.68 27.53
C LYS A 181 12.13 7.26 26.15
N ALA A 182 13.33 7.72 25.78
CA ALA A 182 13.90 7.51 24.46
C ALA A 182 13.98 6.00 24.19
N LYS A 183 13.13 5.50 23.29
CA LYS A 183 13.24 4.14 22.78
C LYS A 183 14.52 4.07 21.94
N SER A 184 15.28 2.99 22.09
CA SER A 184 16.48 2.74 21.29
C SER A 184 16.15 2.78 19.79
N PRO A 185 17.08 3.21 18.93
CA PRO A 185 16.89 3.15 17.49
C PRO A 185 16.52 1.75 17.01
N PRO A 186 15.66 1.62 15.98
CA PRO A 186 15.28 0.34 15.43
C PRO A 186 16.51 -0.32 14.79
N THR A 187 16.72 -1.59 15.10
CA THR A 187 17.83 -2.38 14.56
C THR A 187 17.41 -3.22 13.36
N MET A 188 16.10 -3.38 13.14
CA MET A 188 15.54 -4.28 12.13
C MET A 188 14.29 -3.70 11.48
N VAL A 189 14.15 -3.93 10.17
CA VAL A 189 12.99 -3.60 9.37
C VAL A 189 12.40 -4.88 8.78
N ASP A 190 11.13 -5.10 9.03
CA ASP A 190 10.34 -6.17 8.47
C ASP A 190 9.87 -5.79 7.06
N SER A 191 10.34 -6.50 6.05
CA SER A 191 10.02 -6.17 4.64
C SER A 191 8.52 -6.14 4.35
N LEU A 192 7.72 -7.03 4.96
CA LEU A 192 6.27 -7.07 4.75
C LEU A 192 5.61 -5.83 5.33
N LEU A 193 5.95 -5.44 6.56
CA LEU A 193 5.40 -4.23 7.17
C LEU A 193 5.92 -2.95 6.52
N ALA A 194 7.18 -2.94 6.06
CA ALA A 194 7.81 -1.80 5.40
C ALA A 194 7.09 -1.41 4.10
N VAL A 195 6.82 -2.38 3.22
CA VAL A 195 6.24 -2.13 1.89
C VAL A 195 4.73 -1.87 1.93
N THR A 196 4.02 -2.37 2.94
CA THR A 196 2.56 -2.26 3.02
C THR A 196 2.10 -1.07 3.86
N LEU A 197 2.64 -0.93 5.07
CA LEU A 197 2.16 0.03 6.07
C LEU A 197 3.22 1.07 6.42
N ALA A 198 4.36 0.63 6.93
CA ALA A 198 5.30 1.49 7.65
C ALA A 198 5.92 2.59 6.77
N GLY A 199 6.22 2.31 5.49
CA GLY A 199 6.74 3.31 4.56
C GLY A 199 5.75 4.45 4.31
N ASN A 200 4.53 4.10 3.88
CA ASN A 200 3.46 5.06 3.60
C ASN A 200 3.04 5.85 4.86
N LEU A 201 2.92 5.16 6.01
CA LEU A 201 2.64 5.80 7.29
C LEU A 201 3.73 6.81 7.67
N GLY A 202 5.00 6.42 7.55
CA GLY A 202 6.12 7.30 7.85
C GLY A 202 6.12 8.54 6.96
N LEU A 203 6.01 8.37 5.65
CA LEU A 203 6.04 9.47 4.68
C LEU A 203 4.86 10.43 4.86
N ALA A 204 3.65 9.92 5.10
CA ALA A 204 2.47 10.76 5.31
C ALA A 204 2.58 11.61 6.60
N PHE A 205 3.12 11.05 7.68
CA PHE A 205 3.35 11.82 8.91
C PHE A 205 4.53 12.80 8.82
N LEU A 206 5.46 12.58 7.88
CA LEU A 206 6.54 13.52 7.58
C LEU A 206 6.09 14.70 6.73
N GLN A 207 5.19 14.49 5.77
CA GLN A 207 4.75 15.48 4.79
C GLN A 207 3.52 16.30 5.21
N GLY A 208 2.88 15.96 6.33
CA GLY A 208 1.68 16.63 6.83
C GLY A 208 1.90 18.14 7.14
N PRO A 209 0.89 19.00 6.94
CA PRO A 209 1.01 20.42 7.26
C PRO A 209 1.25 20.63 8.77
N GLN A 210 2.30 21.38 9.12
CA GLN A 210 2.72 21.69 10.51
C GLN A 210 1.64 22.40 11.37
N THR A 211 0.52 22.81 10.76
CA THR A 211 -0.62 23.45 11.45
C THR A 211 -1.77 22.50 11.78
N GLN A 212 -1.83 21.34 11.13
CA GLN A 212 -2.72 20.24 11.53
C GLN A 212 -1.89 19.28 12.36
N SER A 213 -2.37 18.97 13.57
CA SER A 213 -1.61 18.19 14.54
C SER A 213 -1.14 16.84 13.96
N HIS A 214 -1.89 16.26 13.02
CA HIS A 214 -1.64 14.95 12.41
C HIS A 214 -2.30 14.85 11.01
N PRO A 215 -1.80 13.99 10.08
CA PRO A 215 -2.50 13.71 8.83
C PRO A 215 -3.87 13.05 9.09
N ASP A 216 -4.89 13.44 8.31
CA ASP A 216 -6.21 12.81 8.40
C ASP A 216 -6.10 11.32 8.00
N LEU A 217 -6.40 10.44 8.96
CA LEU A 217 -6.30 9.01 8.80
C LEU A 217 -7.67 8.41 8.49
N GLY A 218 -7.72 7.60 7.44
CA GLY A 218 -8.87 6.78 7.15
C GLY A 218 -10.05 7.56 6.57
N THR A 219 -9.79 8.62 5.82
CA THR A 219 -10.85 9.32 5.09
C THR A 219 -11.63 8.36 4.21
N GLU A 220 -12.95 8.42 4.28
CA GLU A 220 -13.86 7.62 3.46
C GLU A 220 -14.30 8.37 2.20
N GLY A 221 -14.99 7.66 1.31
CA GLY A 221 -15.47 8.18 0.04
C GLY A 221 -16.68 7.40 -0.46
N CYS A 222 -17.14 7.75 -1.64
CA CYS A 222 -18.29 7.14 -2.30
C CYS A 222 -17.96 6.78 -3.74
N TRP A 223 -18.45 5.61 -4.15
CA TRP A 223 -18.48 5.21 -5.55
C TRP A 223 -19.57 5.97 -6.28
N ASP A 224 -19.30 6.31 -7.54
CA ASP A 224 -20.29 6.86 -8.47
C ASP A 224 -21.45 5.88 -8.72
N GLN A 225 -21.15 4.58 -8.84
CA GLN A 225 -22.14 3.51 -8.97
C GLN A 225 -21.66 2.23 -8.29
N LEU A 226 -22.55 1.53 -7.59
CA LEU A 226 -22.20 0.24 -6.95
C LEU A 226 -22.26 -0.96 -7.90
N SER A 227 -23.11 -0.90 -8.93
CA SER A 227 -23.25 -1.99 -9.92
C SER A 227 -22.14 -2.00 -10.96
N ALA A 228 -21.51 -0.84 -11.20
CA ALA A 228 -20.44 -0.68 -12.19
C ALA A 228 -19.48 0.44 -11.76
N PRO A 229 -18.77 0.29 -10.63
CA PRO A 229 -17.94 1.36 -10.04
C PRO A 229 -16.83 1.81 -11.00
N ARG A 230 -16.69 3.12 -11.17
CA ARG A 230 -15.65 3.74 -12.02
C ARG A 230 -14.85 4.81 -11.30
N THR A 231 -15.51 5.51 -10.39
CA THR A 231 -14.95 6.69 -9.75
C THR A 231 -15.21 6.61 -8.26
N PHE A 232 -14.13 6.66 -7.47
CA PHE A 232 -14.21 6.87 -6.04
C PHE A 232 -13.92 8.32 -5.70
N THR A 233 -14.88 8.99 -5.04
CA THR A 233 -14.76 10.39 -4.62
C THR A 233 -14.68 10.44 -3.11
N LEU A 234 -13.66 11.09 -2.58
CA LEU A 234 -13.45 11.25 -1.15
C LEU A 234 -14.42 12.27 -0.58
N LEU A 235 -14.85 12.04 0.67
CA LEU A 235 -15.71 12.98 1.40
C LEU A 235 -14.96 14.27 1.78
N ASP A 236 -13.65 14.17 2.02
CA ASP A 236 -12.78 15.31 2.24
C ASP A 236 -11.89 15.55 1.00
N PRO A 237 -12.01 16.70 0.32
CA PRO A 237 -11.17 17.03 -0.83
C PRO A 237 -9.70 17.26 -0.47
N LYS A 238 -9.35 17.42 0.82
CA LYS A 238 -7.98 17.60 1.33
C LYS A 238 -7.40 16.34 1.99
N ALA A 239 -8.05 15.19 1.77
CA ALA A 239 -7.63 13.93 2.35
C ALA A 239 -6.15 13.59 2.08
N SER A 240 -5.51 12.98 3.08
CA SER A 240 -4.20 12.35 2.94
C SER A 240 -4.26 11.12 2.02
N LEU A 241 -3.09 10.64 1.57
CA LEU A 241 -2.92 9.34 0.92
C LEU A 241 -3.33 8.16 1.82
N LEU A 242 -3.39 8.36 3.15
CA LEU A 242 -3.79 7.34 4.12
C LEU A 242 -5.33 7.23 4.24
N THR A 243 -6.01 7.03 3.13
CA THR A 243 -7.47 6.83 3.06
C THR A 243 -7.90 5.51 3.72
N MET A 244 -9.21 5.32 3.89
CA MET A 244 -9.74 4.04 4.36
C MET A 244 -9.45 2.90 3.38
N ALA A 245 -9.47 3.18 2.07
CA ALA A 245 -9.20 2.17 1.06
C ALA A 245 -7.73 1.76 1.04
N PHE A 246 -6.81 2.72 1.20
CA PHE A 246 -5.39 2.45 1.42
C PHE A 246 -5.19 1.53 2.63
N LEU A 247 -5.77 1.87 3.78
CA LEU A 247 -5.63 1.10 5.01
C LEU A 247 -6.21 -0.32 4.88
N ASN A 248 -7.34 -0.49 4.19
CA ASN A 248 -7.89 -1.81 3.90
C ASN A 248 -6.94 -2.64 3.03
N GLY A 249 -6.44 -2.06 1.92
CA GLY A 249 -5.51 -2.74 1.02
C GLY A 249 -4.21 -3.14 1.71
N ALA A 250 -3.62 -2.23 2.48
CA ALA A 250 -2.39 -2.49 3.23
C ALA A 250 -2.58 -3.56 4.31
N LEU A 251 -3.69 -3.53 5.06
CA LEU A 251 -4.01 -4.57 6.05
C LEU A 251 -4.20 -5.93 5.40
N ASP A 252 -5.00 -5.99 4.34
CA ASP A 252 -5.29 -7.23 3.63
C ASP A 252 -4.00 -7.80 3.01
N GLY A 253 -3.11 -6.93 2.50
CA GLY A 253 -1.76 -7.29 2.04
C GLY A 253 -0.87 -7.86 3.15
N VAL A 254 -0.85 -7.27 4.35
CA VAL A 254 -0.10 -7.81 5.50
C VAL A 254 -0.64 -9.16 5.93
N ILE A 255 -1.97 -9.30 6.01
CA ILE A 255 -2.62 -10.53 6.46
C ILE A 255 -2.35 -11.68 5.50
N LEU A 256 -2.55 -11.45 4.20
CA LEU A 256 -2.34 -12.47 3.18
C LEU A 256 -0.85 -12.72 2.92
N GLY A 257 -0.01 -11.69 3.02
CA GLY A 257 1.44 -11.83 2.95
C GLY A 257 2.01 -12.69 4.09
N ASP A 258 1.56 -12.46 5.33
CA ASP A 258 1.97 -13.28 6.48
C ASP A 258 1.50 -14.73 6.29
N TYR A 259 0.25 -14.94 5.83
CA TYR A 259 -0.28 -16.27 5.50
C TYR A 259 0.60 -16.98 4.45
N LEU A 260 0.91 -16.34 3.33
CA LEU A 260 1.73 -16.91 2.26
C LEU A 260 3.16 -17.22 2.72
N SER A 261 3.75 -16.36 3.55
CA SER A 261 5.11 -16.57 4.09
C SER A 261 5.23 -17.83 4.95
N ARG A 262 4.13 -18.26 5.57
CA ARG A 262 4.06 -19.46 6.42
C ARG A 262 3.50 -20.68 5.70
N THR A 263 2.93 -20.49 4.50
CA THR A 263 2.31 -21.57 3.74
C THR A 263 3.39 -22.35 2.97
N PRO A 264 3.53 -23.67 3.22
CA PRO A 264 4.49 -24.50 2.50
C PRO A 264 4.07 -24.68 1.04
N GLU A 265 5.04 -24.98 0.17
CA GLU A 265 4.74 -25.34 -1.22
C GLU A 265 4.04 -26.72 -1.32
N PRO A 266 3.13 -26.92 -2.29
CA PRO A 266 2.66 -25.94 -3.26
C PRO A 266 1.67 -24.94 -2.65
N ARG A 267 1.92 -23.64 -2.84
CA ARG A 267 1.03 -22.57 -2.39
C ARG A 267 -0.23 -22.45 -3.27
N PRO A 268 -1.36 -21.94 -2.73
CA PRO A 268 -2.52 -21.62 -3.55
C PRO A 268 -2.19 -20.49 -4.55
N SER A 269 -2.90 -20.46 -5.68
CA SER A 269 -2.84 -19.31 -6.59
C SER A 269 -3.38 -18.05 -5.88
N LEU A 270 -2.88 -16.87 -6.25
CA LEU A 270 -3.33 -15.59 -5.71
C LEU A 270 -4.80 -15.33 -6.06
N SER A 271 -5.24 -15.68 -7.28
CA SER A 271 -6.66 -15.58 -7.64
C SER A 271 -7.54 -16.43 -6.72
N HIS A 272 -7.13 -17.66 -6.42
CA HIS A 272 -7.86 -18.53 -5.50
C HIS A 272 -7.85 -17.99 -4.08
N LEU A 273 -6.69 -17.56 -3.58
CA LEU A 273 -6.54 -16.99 -2.24
C LEU A 273 -7.43 -15.76 -2.05
N LEU A 274 -7.41 -14.82 -2.99
CA LEU A 274 -8.24 -13.61 -2.93
C LEU A 274 -9.72 -13.92 -3.04
N SER A 275 -10.11 -14.87 -3.91
CA SER A 275 -11.52 -15.31 -4.02
C SER A 275 -12.05 -15.90 -2.71
N GLN A 276 -11.21 -16.62 -1.97
CA GLN A 276 -11.55 -17.13 -0.65
C GLN A 276 -11.61 -16.01 0.39
N TYR A 277 -10.58 -15.15 0.42
CA TYR A 277 -10.45 -14.10 1.42
C TYR A 277 -11.58 -13.07 1.36
N TYR A 278 -11.97 -12.62 0.16
CA TYR A 278 -13.11 -11.71 -0.03
C TYR A 278 -14.46 -12.43 -0.12
N GLY A 279 -14.46 -13.76 0.04
CA GLY A 279 -15.65 -14.61 -0.01
C GLY A 279 -15.90 -15.32 1.32
N ALA A 280 -15.82 -16.66 1.29
CA ALA A 280 -16.22 -17.50 2.41
C ALA A 280 -15.15 -17.69 3.50
N GLY A 281 -13.90 -17.28 3.24
CA GLY A 281 -12.75 -17.49 4.11
C GLY A 281 -11.70 -18.45 3.52
N VAL A 282 -10.46 -18.28 3.95
CA VAL A 282 -9.29 -19.03 3.44
C VAL A 282 -9.12 -20.36 4.17
N ALA A 283 -8.74 -21.40 3.45
CA ALA A 283 -8.42 -22.72 4.03
C ALA A 283 -9.54 -23.30 4.93
N ARG A 284 -10.80 -23.03 4.60
CA ARG A 284 -12.01 -23.42 5.37
C ARG A 284 -12.14 -22.74 6.74
N ASP A 285 -11.39 -21.67 6.98
CA ASP A 285 -11.54 -20.82 8.15
C ASP A 285 -12.44 -19.62 7.80
N PRO A 286 -13.70 -19.59 8.27
CA PRO A 286 -14.61 -18.48 8.02
C PRO A 286 -14.25 -17.19 8.76
N GLU A 287 -13.36 -17.24 9.77
CA GLU A 287 -12.82 -16.05 10.44
C GLU A 287 -11.65 -15.45 9.66
N PHE A 288 -11.02 -16.23 8.78
CA PHE A 288 -9.98 -15.75 7.86
C PHE A 288 -10.59 -15.20 6.55
N ARG A 289 -11.46 -14.19 6.68
CA ARG A 289 -12.04 -13.42 5.57
C ARG A 289 -11.97 -11.92 5.82
N SER A 290 -12.14 -11.14 4.76
CA SER A 290 -11.94 -9.70 4.72
C SER A 290 -12.78 -8.91 5.73
N ASN A 291 -13.98 -9.38 6.09
CA ASN A 291 -14.81 -8.77 7.15
C ASN A 291 -14.13 -8.68 8.52
N PHE A 292 -13.17 -9.59 8.79
CA PHE A 292 -12.42 -9.64 10.03
C PHE A 292 -11.02 -9.02 9.90
N ARG A 293 -10.72 -8.28 8.81
CA ARG A 293 -9.39 -7.73 8.53
C ARG A 293 -8.76 -7.00 9.72
N ARG A 294 -9.53 -6.19 10.45
CA ARG A 294 -9.00 -5.40 11.58
C ARG A 294 -8.60 -6.30 12.75
N GLN A 295 -9.41 -7.31 13.04
CA GLN A 295 -9.11 -8.30 14.09
C GLN A 295 -7.89 -9.13 13.71
N ASN A 296 -7.84 -9.62 12.46
CA ASN A 296 -6.73 -10.42 11.96
C ASN A 296 -5.43 -9.60 11.88
N GLY A 297 -5.50 -8.34 11.46
CA GLY A 297 -4.35 -7.42 11.44
C GLY A 297 -3.84 -7.06 12.84
N ALA A 298 -4.74 -6.88 13.81
CA ALA A 298 -4.36 -6.62 15.21
C ALA A 298 -3.62 -7.81 15.87
N ALA A 299 -3.81 -9.03 15.36
CA ALA A 299 -3.05 -10.20 15.80
C ALA A 299 -1.61 -10.24 15.26
N LEU A 300 -1.32 -9.51 14.17
CA LEU A 300 -0.01 -9.54 13.50
C LEU A 300 0.96 -8.46 13.98
N THR A 301 0.45 -7.32 14.43
CA THR A 301 1.28 -6.22 14.92
C THR A 301 0.55 -5.38 15.97
N SER A 302 1.32 -4.66 16.78
CA SER A 302 0.80 -3.67 17.73
C SER A 302 1.20 -2.27 17.31
N ALA A 303 0.53 -1.23 17.83
CA ALA A 303 0.90 0.16 17.57
C ALA A 303 2.38 0.44 17.90
N SER A 304 2.90 -0.17 18.97
CA SER A 304 4.31 -0.02 19.37
C SER A 304 5.29 -0.71 18.42
N ILE A 305 4.97 -1.92 17.94
CA ILE A 305 5.79 -2.61 16.93
C ILE A 305 5.75 -1.83 15.62
N LEU A 306 4.55 -1.43 15.18
CA LEU A 306 4.37 -0.69 13.94
C LEU A 306 5.08 0.67 13.98
N ALA A 307 5.08 1.38 15.12
CA ALA A 307 5.87 2.61 15.28
C ALA A 307 7.37 2.38 15.12
N GLN A 308 7.91 1.28 15.64
CA GLN A 308 9.33 0.92 15.43
C GLN A 308 9.61 0.60 13.97
N GLN A 309 8.69 -0.07 13.28
CA GLN A 309 8.80 -0.33 11.85
C GLN A 309 8.71 0.95 11.01
N VAL A 310 7.86 1.91 11.39
CA VAL A 310 7.80 3.24 10.75
C VAL A 310 9.15 3.94 10.87
N TRP A 311 9.71 4.04 12.07
CA TRP A 311 11.03 4.66 12.25
C TRP A 311 12.10 3.93 11.43
N GLY A 312 12.18 2.60 11.52
CA GLY A 312 13.19 1.83 10.80
C GLY A 312 13.04 1.95 9.28
N THR A 313 11.82 1.96 8.76
CA THR A 313 11.55 2.12 7.32
C THR A 313 11.94 3.51 6.84
N LEU A 314 11.71 4.56 7.63
CA LEU A 314 12.15 5.91 7.29
C LEU A 314 13.68 6.03 7.27
N VAL A 315 14.38 5.38 8.21
CA VAL A 315 15.85 5.30 8.19
C VAL A 315 16.33 4.55 6.95
N LEU A 316 15.66 3.47 6.56
CA LEU A 316 15.98 2.73 5.34
C LEU A 316 15.78 3.61 4.09
N LEU A 317 14.64 4.31 3.98
CA LEU A 317 14.34 5.23 2.89
C LEU A 317 15.38 6.36 2.79
N GLN A 318 15.77 6.95 3.91
CA GLN A 318 16.82 7.98 3.98
C GLN A 318 18.15 7.50 3.37
N ARG A 319 18.47 6.21 3.50
CA ARG A 319 19.68 5.61 2.93
C ARG A 319 19.57 5.30 1.44
N LEU A 320 18.37 4.95 0.97
CA LEU A 320 18.10 4.58 -0.43
C LEU A 320 17.98 5.80 -1.35
N GLU A 321 17.42 6.91 -0.88
CA GLU A 321 17.24 8.15 -1.66
C GLU A 321 18.51 9.02 -1.68
N GLN A 322 19.61 8.47 -2.22
CA GLN A 322 20.94 9.10 -2.25
C GLN A 322 21.02 10.38 -3.10
N VAL A 323 20.07 10.64 -4.02
CA VAL A 323 20.29 11.68 -5.04
C VAL A 323 19.43 12.93 -4.86
N HIS A 324 18.24 12.91 -4.26
CA HIS A 324 17.48 14.13 -3.93
C HIS A 324 16.59 13.95 -2.69
N SER A 325 16.44 15.04 -1.93
CA SER A 325 15.22 15.47 -1.21
C SER A 325 15.10 15.21 0.30
N GLN A 326 14.23 16.02 0.91
CA GLN A 326 13.95 16.34 2.32
C GLN A 326 14.23 15.30 3.42
N LEU A 327 14.27 13.99 3.15
CA LEU A 327 14.58 12.99 4.17
C LEU A 327 16.02 13.08 4.67
N GLN A 328 16.98 13.46 3.83
CA GLN A 328 18.40 13.54 4.23
C GLN A 328 18.67 14.63 5.28
N CYS A 329 17.87 15.70 5.29
CA CYS A 329 18.03 16.77 6.26
C CYS A 329 17.30 16.54 7.59
N ILE A 330 16.61 15.40 7.74
CA ILE A 330 15.84 15.07 8.94
C ILE A 330 16.70 14.26 9.91
N SER A 331 16.78 14.70 11.17
CA SER A 331 17.57 14.04 12.21
C SER A 331 16.91 12.73 12.68
N GLN A 332 17.69 11.86 13.31
CA GLN A 332 17.17 10.61 13.88
C GLN A 332 16.12 10.87 14.97
N GLU A 333 16.26 11.95 15.74
CA GLU A 333 15.26 12.37 16.73
C GLU A 333 13.95 12.80 16.09
N GLN A 334 14.00 13.51 14.96
CA GLN A 334 12.80 13.90 14.21
C GLN A 334 12.08 12.68 13.62
N LEU A 335 12.81 11.70 13.10
CA LEU A 335 12.23 10.43 12.64
C LEU A 335 11.59 9.65 13.80
N ALA A 336 12.23 9.63 14.98
CA ALA A 336 11.66 9.03 16.18
C ALA A 336 10.38 9.75 16.63
N GLN A 337 10.33 11.08 16.53
CA GLN A 337 9.16 11.88 16.86
C GLN A 337 7.99 11.59 15.92
N VAL A 338 8.25 11.42 14.62
CA VAL A 338 7.24 11.01 13.63
C VAL A 338 6.61 9.67 14.02
N ALA A 339 7.44 8.69 14.37
CA ALA A 339 6.96 7.38 14.84
C ALA A 339 6.18 7.47 16.17
N ALA A 340 6.58 8.37 17.08
CA ALA A 340 5.87 8.62 18.33
C ALA A 340 4.51 9.28 18.10
N ASN A 341 4.43 10.28 17.22
CA ASN A 341 3.19 10.94 16.83
C ASN A 341 2.22 9.93 16.22
N PHE A 342 2.71 9.11 15.28
CA PHE A 342 1.95 8.00 14.73
C PHE A 342 1.38 7.07 15.82
N HIS A 343 2.20 6.68 16.79
CA HIS A 343 1.77 5.82 17.89
C HIS A 343 0.62 6.44 18.71
N SER A 344 0.65 7.76 18.92
CA SER A 344 -0.42 8.47 19.65
C SER A 344 -1.72 8.61 18.86
N CYS A 345 -1.66 8.62 17.52
CA CYS A 345 -2.84 8.76 16.65
C CYS A 345 -3.64 7.47 16.44
N LEU A 346 -3.14 6.32 16.89
CA LEU A 346 -3.77 5.02 16.72
C LEU A 346 -4.17 4.34 18.04
N PRO A 347 -4.91 5.01 18.96
CA PRO A 347 -5.43 4.34 20.15
C PRO A 347 -6.34 3.15 19.77
N GLY A 348 -7.01 3.25 18.63
CA GLY A 348 -7.86 2.19 18.05
C GLY A 348 -7.12 0.89 17.77
N TRP A 349 -5.85 0.90 17.34
CA TRP A 349 -5.12 -0.34 17.03
C TRP A 349 -4.88 -1.20 18.28
N SER A 350 -4.61 -0.56 19.41
CA SER A 350 -4.40 -1.23 20.70
C SER A 350 -5.72 -1.63 21.38
N ALA A 351 -6.81 -0.90 21.12
CA ALA A 351 -8.15 -1.23 21.59
C ALA A 351 -8.79 -2.39 20.80
N MET A 352 -8.52 -2.47 19.49
CA MET A 352 -8.96 -3.56 18.61
C MET A 352 -8.33 -4.90 18.99
N ALA A 353 -7.07 -4.92 19.44
CA ALA A 353 -6.43 -6.14 19.96
C ALA A 353 -7.08 -6.69 21.24
N ARG A 354 -7.82 -5.86 22.00
CA ARG A 354 -8.43 -6.24 23.30
C ARG A 354 -9.91 -6.61 23.23
N SER A 355 -10.62 -6.25 22.15
CA SER A 355 -12.05 -6.48 22.01
C SER A 355 -12.33 -7.51 20.90
N ARG A 356 -12.62 -8.77 21.28
CA ARG A 356 -12.94 -9.87 20.34
C ARG A 356 -14.36 -9.82 19.74
N ILE A 357 -15.20 -8.83 20.09
CA ILE A 357 -16.67 -8.94 19.91
C ILE A 357 -17.26 -7.94 18.90
N THR A 358 -16.49 -7.01 18.34
CA THR A 358 -17.07 -5.91 17.56
C THR A 358 -16.65 -5.92 16.09
N ALA A 359 -17.11 -6.95 15.36
CA ALA A 359 -16.86 -7.18 13.94
C ALA A 359 -18.14 -7.15 13.10
N THR A 360 -18.93 -6.07 13.16
CA THR A 360 -19.95 -5.78 12.14
C THR A 360 -19.88 -4.31 11.70
N SER A 361 -19.81 -4.11 10.39
CA SER A 361 -19.20 -2.96 9.69
C SER A 361 -20.02 -1.67 9.64
N ALA A 362 -21.13 -1.55 10.39
CA ALA A 362 -22.04 -0.41 10.22
C ALA A 362 -22.01 0.65 11.35
N SER A 363 -21.29 0.43 12.47
CA SER A 363 -21.40 1.28 13.67
C SER A 363 -20.07 1.70 14.32
N TRP A 364 -18.99 1.89 13.54
CA TRP A 364 -17.67 2.19 14.12
C TRP A 364 -17.02 3.50 13.66
N VAL A 365 -17.79 4.39 13.03
CA VAL A 365 -17.37 5.76 12.64
C VAL A 365 -16.88 6.59 13.84
N GLN A 366 -17.19 6.22 15.08
CA GLN A 366 -16.81 6.98 16.28
C GLN A 366 -15.50 6.56 16.96
N VAL A 367 -14.90 5.41 16.63
CA VAL A 367 -13.77 4.88 17.42
C VAL A 367 -12.39 5.28 16.91
N PHE A 368 -12.29 5.71 15.65
CA PHE A 368 -11.05 6.27 15.12
C PHE A 368 -10.83 7.76 15.45
N LEU A 369 -11.87 8.51 15.83
CA LEU A 369 -11.84 9.99 15.82
C LEU A 369 -12.15 10.67 17.17
N LEU A 370 -12.28 9.97 18.29
CA LEU A 370 -12.54 10.64 19.56
C LEU A 370 -11.25 11.04 20.30
N PRO A 371 -11.00 12.34 20.54
CA PRO A 371 -10.07 12.76 21.58
C PRO A 371 -10.64 12.30 22.94
N GLN A 372 -9.79 11.80 23.83
CA GLN A 372 -10.24 11.36 25.15
C GLN A 372 -10.89 12.52 25.93
N PRO A 373 -11.95 12.26 26.71
CA PRO A 373 -12.46 13.25 27.65
C PRO A 373 -11.40 13.50 28.74
N PRO A 374 -11.20 14.75 29.19
CA PRO A 374 -10.32 15.04 30.31
C PRO A 374 -10.88 14.43 31.60
N GLU A 375 -9.99 13.90 32.45
CA GLU A 375 -10.31 13.51 33.83
C GLU A 375 -10.70 14.70 34.71
#